data_AF-A0A015J858-F1
#
_entry.id   AF-A0A015J858-F1
#
_cell.length_a   1.000
_cell.length_b   1.000
_cell.length_c   1.000
_cell.angle_alpha   90.00
_cell.angle_beta   90.00
_cell.angle_gamma   90.00
#
_symmetry.space_group_name_H-M   'P 1'
#
loop_
_entity.id
_entity.type
_entity.pdbx_description
1 polymer ?
#
loop_
_entity_poly.entity_id
_entity_poly.type
_entity_poly.pdbx_seq_one_letter_code
_entity_poly.pdbx_strand_id
1 'polypeptide(L)'
;MYHGVEYRVESNHEAGVGRPDVRIIPIIQNKTVSITYEFKRSDAVDFHIMKQDTTDALNQIFDKGYRMSLPDHVKEIVEVGIAFCDKVAFVSARCLKRNKEGITTNEDWTVVSEWETGKVK
;
A
#
# COMPACT_ATOMS: atom_id res chain seq x y z
N MET A 1 2.12 -20.08 -0.78
CA MET A 1 3.28 -19.17 -0.77
C MET A 1 3.84 -19.18 0.65
N TYR A 2 5.12 -19.50 0.85
CA TYR A 2 5.71 -19.68 2.18
C TYR A 2 6.18 -18.31 2.71
N HIS A 3 5.44 -17.72 3.65
CA HIS A 3 5.70 -16.37 4.17
C HIS A 3 6.27 -16.34 5.59
N GLY A 4 6.73 -17.50 6.10
CA GLY A 4 7.06 -17.67 7.51
C GLY A 4 5.80 -17.61 8.39
N VAL A 5 6.01 -17.62 9.71
CA VAL A 5 4.95 -17.52 10.73
C VAL A 5 4.83 -16.10 11.31
N GLU A 6 5.49 -15.13 10.70
CA GLU A 6 5.61 -13.76 11.21
C GLU A 6 4.70 -12.77 10.47
N TYR A 7 4.30 -13.12 9.24
CA TYR A 7 3.45 -12.30 8.38
C TYR A 7 2.30 -13.10 7.79
N ARG A 8 1.14 -12.47 7.72
CA ARG A 8 -0.01 -12.90 6.93
C ARG A 8 0.02 -12.16 5.60
N VAL A 9 -0.10 -12.90 4.51
CA VAL A 9 -0.28 -12.32 3.18
C VAL A 9 -1.72 -12.52 2.75
N GLU A 10 -2.38 -11.42 2.45
CA GLU A 10 -3.75 -11.38 1.94
C GLU A 10 -3.70 -10.88 0.51
N SER A 11 -4.26 -11.64 -0.43
CA SER A 11 -4.41 -11.18 -1.81
C SER A 11 -5.86 -11.29 -2.21
N ASN A 12 -6.42 -10.22 -2.78
CA ASN A 12 -7.82 -10.14 -3.19
C ASN A 12 -8.81 -10.46 -2.05
N HIS A 13 -8.39 -10.31 -0.80
CA HIS A 13 -9.23 -10.50 0.39
C HIS A 13 -10.02 -9.23 0.66
N GLU A 14 -11.24 -9.35 1.17
CA GLU A 14 -12.06 -8.18 1.48
C GLU A 14 -11.41 -7.30 2.57
N ALA A 15 -11.38 -6.00 2.31
CA ALA A 15 -10.90 -4.98 3.22
C ALA A 15 -11.58 -3.64 2.91
N GLY A 16 -12.02 -2.92 3.95
CA GLY A 16 -12.79 -1.70 3.77
C GLY A 16 -14.01 -1.95 2.86
N VAL A 17 -14.07 -1.26 1.72
CA VAL A 17 -15.16 -1.40 0.72
C VAL A 17 -14.68 -2.02 -0.60
N GLY A 18 -13.60 -2.80 -0.58
CA GLY A 18 -13.08 -3.48 -1.76
C GLY A 18 -12.14 -4.63 -1.45
N ARG A 19 -11.26 -4.95 -2.41
CA ARG A 19 -10.28 -6.02 -2.30
C ARG A 19 -8.92 -5.48 -2.74
N PRO A 20 -7.97 -5.24 -1.81
CA PRO A 20 -6.62 -4.90 -2.19
C PRO A 20 -5.98 -6.04 -2.98
N ASP A 21 -5.12 -5.70 -3.94
CA ASP A 21 -4.39 -6.72 -4.71
C ASP A 21 -3.52 -7.59 -3.79
N VAL A 22 -2.71 -6.94 -2.94
CA VAL A 22 -1.88 -7.61 -1.92
C VAL A 22 -1.74 -6.76 -0.66
N ARG A 23 -1.87 -7.39 0.52
CA ARG A 23 -1.43 -6.87 1.81
C ARG A 23 -0.50 -7.84 2.50
N ILE A 24 0.55 -7.31 3.13
CA ILE A 24 1.50 -8.06 3.96
C ILE A 24 1.40 -7.47 5.37
N ILE A 25 0.82 -8.23 6.29
CA ILE A 25 0.46 -7.77 7.63
C ILE A 25 1.26 -8.58 8.66
N PRO A 26 2.03 -7.96 9.55
CA PRO A 26 2.74 -8.69 10.59
C PRO A 26 1.75 -9.26 11.60
N ILE A 27 1.93 -10.53 11.97
CA ILE A 27 1.10 -11.21 13.00
C ILE A 27 1.79 -11.29 14.36
N ILE A 28 3.07 -10.94 14.45
CA ILE A 28 3.83 -10.85 15.71
C ILE A 28 4.02 -9.40 16.16
N GLN A 29 3.98 -9.17 17.48
CA GLN A 29 3.90 -7.83 18.09
C GLN A 29 5.16 -6.96 17.91
N ASN A 30 6.33 -7.56 17.70
CA ASN A 30 7.60 -6.85 17.52
C ASN A 30 7.83 -6.36 16.08
N LYS A 31 6.92 -6.67 15.14
CA LYS A 31 6.95 -6.18 13.76
C LYS A 31 5.77 -5.24 13.56
N THR A 32 6.06 -3.97 13.29
CA THR A 32 5.03 -2.90 13.33
C THR A 32 4.70 -2.32 11.96
N VAL A 33 5.29 -2.84 10.89
CA VAL A 33 5.13 -2.31 9.52
C VAL A 33 4.26 -3.26 8.70
N SER A 34 3.17 -2.73 8.16
CA SER A 34 2.33 -3.39 7.15
C SER A 34 2.64 -2.84 5.76
N ILE A 35 2.43 -3.63 4.71
CA ILE A 35 2.58 -3.17 3.32
C ILE A 35 1.29 -3.45 2.55
N THR A 36 0.81 -2.48 1.78
CA THR A 36 -0.37 -2.61 0.91
C THR A 36 0.01 -2.23 -0.51
N TYR A 37 -0.29 -3.11 -1.47
CA TYR A 37 -0.02 -2.94 -2.88
C TYR A 37 -1.31 -2.79 -3.68
N GLU A 38 -1.26 -1.92 -4.69
CA GLU A 38 -2.22 -1.85 -5.79
C GLU A 38 -1.46 -1.80 -7.12
N PHE A 39 -1.91 -2.58 -8.10
CA PHE A 39 -1.31 -2.70 -9.41
C PHE A 39 -2.22 -2.11 -10.48
N LYS A 40 -1.62 -1.46 -11.48
CA LYS A 40 -2.29 -0.93 -12.66
C LYS A 40 -1.56 -1.36 -13.92
N ARG A 41 -2.32 -1.84 -14.91
CA ARG A 41 -1.80 -1.99 -16.27
C ARG A 41 -1.91 -0.63 -16.96
N SER A 42 -0.78 -0.08 -17.37
CA SER A 42 -0.72 1.16 -18.14
C SER A 42 -0.89 0.91 -19.62
N ASP A 43 -1.51 1.85 -20.31
CA ASP A 43 -1.76 1.75 -21.75
C ASP A 43 -0.51 2.05 -22.61
N ALA A 44 0.48 2.75 -22.04
CA ALA A 44 1.72 3.08 -22.73
C ALA A 44 2.91 3.20 -21.76
N VAL A 45 4.12 2.99 -22.30
CA VAL A 45 5.37 3.31 -21.62
C VAL A 45 5.62 4.82 -21.74
N ASP A 46 4.86 5.59 -20.97
CA ASP A 46 5.00 7.05 -20.84
C ASP A 46 5.05 7.45 -19.36
N PHE A 47 5.97 8.35 -19.02
CA PHE A 47 6.20 8.76 -17.63
C PHE A 47 4.95 9.36 -16.98
N HIS A 48 4.22 10.24 -17.67
CA HIS A 48 3.08 10.94 -17.09
C HIS A 48 1.90 9.99 -16.92
N ILE A 49 1.66 9.11 -17.90
CA ILE A 49 0.60 8.09 -17.83
C ILE A 49 0.88 7.13 -16.66
N MET A 50 2.08 6.54 -16.62
CA MET A 50 2.41 5.56 -15.58
C MET A 50 2.46 6.19 -14.18
N LYS A 51 2.91 7.46 -14.07
CA LYS A 51 2.84 8.21 -12.81
C LYS A 51 1.40 8.43 -12.36
N GLN A 52 0.51 8.82 -13.28
CA GLN A 52 -0.91 8.97 -12.98
C GLN A 52 -1.52 7.64 -12.52
N ASP A 53 -1.23 6.55 -13.21
CA ASP A 53 -1.71 5.21 -12.83
C ASP A 53 -1.27 4.82 -11.41
N THR A 54 -0.01 5.09 -11.03
CA THR A 54 0.43 4.83 -9.64
C THR A 54 -0.24 5.76 -8.62
N THR A 55 -0.60 6.98 -9.02
CA THR A 55 -1.33 7.92 -8.17
C THR A 55 -2.75 7.42 -7.94
N ASP A 56 -3.41 6.94 -8.98
CA ASP A 56 -4.74 6.34 -8.91
C ASP A 56 -4.72 5.05 -8.07
N ALA A 57 -3.65 4.26 -8.15
CA ALA A 57 -3.45 3.10 -7.29
C ALA A 57 -3.36 3.50 -5.79
N LEU A 58 -2.55 4.51 -5.45
CA LEU A 58 -2.43 5.01 -4.08
C LEU A 58 -3.74 5.66 -3.58
N ASN A 59 -4.46 6.35 -4.45
CA ASN A 59 -5.78 6.92 -4.14
C ASN A 59 -6.80 5.81 -3.89
N GLN A 60 -6.80 4.74 -4.70
CA GLN A 60 -7.67 3.59 -4.47
C GLN A 60 -7.46 2.97 -3.09
N ILE A 61 -6.22 2.85 -2.61
CA ILE A 61 -5.93 2.35 -1.25
C ILE A 61 -6.65 3.20 -0.18
N PHE A 62 -6.62 4.52 -0.35
CA PHE A 62 -7.33 5.45 0.51
C PHE A 62 -8.84 5.33 0.32
N ASP A 63 -9.36 5.56 -0.88
CA ASP A 63 -10.79 5.61 -1.17
C ASP A 63 -11.53 4.31 -0.79
N LYS A 64 -10.85 3.16 -0.88
CA LYS A 64 -11.42 1.86 -0.52
C LYS A 64 -11.22 1.47 0.93
N GLY A 65 -10.55 2.30 1.74
CA GLY A 65 -10.45 2.09 3.18
C GLY A 65 -9.49 0.98 3.59
N TYR A 66 -8.43 0.72 2.81
CA TYR A 66 -7.55 -0.43 3.04
C TYR A 66 -6.59 -0.28 4.23
N ARG A 67 -6.53 0.92 4.85
CA ARG A 67 -5.79 1.18 6.10
C ARG A 67 -6.52 0.69 7.35
N MET A 68 -7.79 0.32 7.20
CA MET A 68 -8.62 -0.17 8.30
C MET A 68 -8.32 -1.63 8.62
N SER A 69 -8.75 -2.08 9.81
CA SER A 69 -8.67 -3.48 10.25
C SER A 69 -7.24 -4.05 10.35
N LEU A 70 -6.25 -3.17 10.53
CA LEU A 70 -4.89 -3.59 10.87
C LEU A 70 -4.77 -3.89 12.38
N PRO A 71 -3.93 -4.86 12.79
CA PRO A 71 -3.66 -5.13 14.19
C PRO A 71 -3.09 -3.92 14.93
N ASP A 72 -3.35 -3.82 16.24
CA ASP A 72 -2.96 -2.63 17.02
C ASP A 72 -1.45 -2.40 17.15
N HIS A 73 -0.65 -3.46 17.04
CA HIS A 73 0.80 -3.37 17.04
C HIS A 73 1.36 -2.81 15.72
N VAL A 74 0.56 -2.73 14.65
CA VAL A 74 0.96 -2.06 13.41
C VAL A 74 0.95 -0.56 13.64
N LYS A 75 2.13 0.07 13.51
CA LYS A 75 2.33 1.51 13.71
C LYS A 75 2.65 2.24 12.40
N GLU A 76 3.04 1.51 11.37
CA GLU A 76 3.40 2.08 10.07
C GLU A 76 2.79 1.28 8.93
N ILE A 77 2.42 1.98 7.85
CA ILE A 77 1.99 1.37 6.59
C ILE A 77 2.91 1.87 5.48
N VAL A 78 3.36 0.96 4.63
CA VAL A 78 3.92 1.29 3.33
C VAL A 78 2.85 1.01 2.28
N GLU A 79 2.35 2.05 1.63
CA GLU A 79 1.43 1.92 0.51
C GLU A 79 2.23 2.03 -0.79
N VAL A 80 1.99 1.11 -1.72
CA VAL A 80 2.74 1.00 -2.97
C VAL A 80 1.78 0.91 -4.14
N GLY A 81 1.83 1.89 -5.04
CA GLY A 81 1.20 1.85 -6.35
C GLY A 81 2.21 1.42 -7.40
N ILE A 82 1.90 0.37 -8.17
CA ILE A 82 2.76 -0.12 -9.25
C ILE A 82 1.99 -0.06 -10.56
N ALA A 83 2.48 0.75 -11.49
CA ALA A 83 1.98 0.82 -12.85
C ALA A 83 2.94 0.05 -13.77
N PHE A 84 2.42 -0.84 -14.61
CA PHE A 84 3.24 -1.64 -15.51
C PHE A 84 2.71 -1.62 -16.95
N CYS A 85 3.62 -1.50 -17.90
CA CYS A 85 3.37 -1.64 -19.33
C CYS A 85 4.46 -2.56 -19.90
N ASP A 86 4.07 -3.72 -20.42
CA ASP A 86 4.97 -4.79 -20.84
C ASP A 86 6.01 -5.17 -19.77
N LYS A 87 7.28 -4.76 -19.98
CA LYS A 87 8.42 -5.05 -19.10
C LYS A 87 8.89 -3.83 -18.30
N VAL A 88 8.17 -2.71 -18.38
CA VAL A 88 8.49 -1.46 -17.68
C VAL A 88 7.52 -1.28 -16.53
N ALA A 89 8.04 -0.89 -15.37
CA ALA A 89 7.25 -0.55 -14.19
C ALA A 89 7.61 0.84 -13.68
N PHE A 90 6.59 1.61 -13.30
CA PHE A 90 6.72 2.83 -12.52
C PHE A 90 6.14 2.54 -11.14
N VAL A 91 6.86 2.94 -10.10
CA VAL A 91 6.48 2.69 -8.71
C VAL A 91 6.39 4.02 -7.97
N SER A 92 5.27 4.23 -7.29
CA SER A 92 5.10 5.29 -6.30
C SER A 92 4.78 4.64 -4.95
N ALA A 93 5.32 5.19 -3.88
CA ALA A 93 5.10 4.69 -2.53
C ALA A 93 4.97 5.83 -1.53
N ARG A 94 4.21 5.59 -0.46
CA ARG A 94 4.17 6.48 0.69
C ARG A 94 4.18 5.70 1.99
N CYS A 95 4.93 6.22 2.96
CA CYS A 95 4.96 5.69 4.31
C CYS A 95 4.01 6.50 5.18
N LEU A 96 3.19 5.81 5.96
CA LEU A 96 2.25 6.41 6.89
C LEU A 96 2.55 5.99 8.31
N LYS A 97 2.29 6.89 9.26
CA LYS A 97 2.35 6.61 10.69
C LYS A 97 0.96 6.66 11.31
N ARG A 98 0.73 5.76 12.26
CA ARG A 98 -0.48 5.68 13.05
C ARG A 98 -0.52 6.84 14.06
N ASN A 99 -1.64 7.55 14.11
CA ASN A 99 -1.85 8.69 15.00
C ASN A 99 -2.70 8.34 16.23
N LYS A 100 -3.30 7.14 16.26
CA LYS A 100 -4.27 6.73 17.26
C LYS A 100 -4.15 5.25 17.58
N GLU A 101 -4.37 4.89 18.84
CA GLU A 101 -4.47 3.50 19.29
C GLU A 101 -5.87 2.90 19.09
N GLY A 102 -5.95 1.57 19.01
CA GLY A 102 -7.20 0.84 18.82
C GLY A 102 -7.71 0.85 17.37
N ILE A 103 -9.03 0.74 17.18
CA ILE A 103 -9.63 0.72 15.84
C ILE A 103 -9.39 2.04 15.11
N THR A 104 -8.74 1.95 13.96
CA THR A 104 -8.38 3.08 13.09
C THR A 104 -9.21 3.11 11.81
N THR A 105 -9.54 4.32 11.40
CA THR A 105 -10.02 4.72 10.07
C THR A 105 -8.84 5.17 9.20
N ASN A 106 -9.09 5.56 7.94
CA ASN A 106 -8.02 6.07 7.08
C ASN A 106 -7.36 7.36 7.57
N GLU A 107 -8.14 8.23 8.22
CA GLU A 107 -7.69 9.55 8.69
C GLU A 107 -6.75 9.44 9.90
N ASP A 108 -6.77 8.30 10.58
CA ASP A 108 -5.86 8.02 11.70
C ASP A 108 -4.43 7.70 11.25
N TRP A 109 -4.12 7.82 9.95
CA TRP A 109 -2.82 7.57 9.36
C TRP A 109 -2.31 8.81 8.60
N THR A 110 -1.15 9.32 9.00
CA THR A 110 -0.52 10.47 8.34
C THR A 110 0.63 10.04 7.46
N VAL A 111 0.65 10.54 6.22
CA VAL A 111 1.79 10.38 5.31
C VAL A 111 3.00 11.13 5.87
N VAL A 112 4.12 10.41 6.06
CA VAL A 112 5.37 10.97 6.61
C VAL A 112 6.50 11.02 5.58
N SER A 113 6.40 10.25 4.50
CA SER A 113 7.35 10.29 3.39
C SER A 113 6.73 9.71 2.13
N GLU A 114 7.16 10.22 0.98
CA GLU A 114 6.71 9.76 -0.34
C GLU A 114 7.92 9.54 -1.26
N TRP A 115 7.78 8.57 -2.16
CA TRP A 115 8.81 8.20 -3.13
C TRP A 115 8.17 7.83 -4.46
N GLU A 116 8.85 8.13 -5.55
CA GLU A 116 8.49 7.66 -6.89
C GLU A 116 9.75 7.35 -7.70
N THR A 117 9.60 6.49 -8.70
CA THR A 117 10.68 6.12 -9.62
C THR A 117 11.22 7.36 -10.33
N GLY A 118 12.54 7.55 -10.34
CA GLY A 118 13.18 8.71 -10.99
C GLY A 118 13.25 9.98 -10.14
N LYS A 119 12.67 10.00 -8.93
CA LYS A 119 12.86 11.09 -7.97
C LYS A 119 14.27 11.00 -7.37
N VAL A 120 15.25 11.62 -8.03
CA VAL A 120 16.59 11.80 -7.45
C VAL A 120 16.50 12.91 -6.40
N LYS A 121 17.01 12.66 -5.19
CA LYS A 121 17.05 13.63 -4.09
C LYS A 121 17.99 14.79 -4.40
#